data_AF-A0A1V0GQ12-F1
#
_entry.id   AF-A0A1V0GQ12-F1
#
_cell.length_a   1.000
_cell.length_b   1.000
_cell.length_c   1.000
_cell.angle_alpha   90.00
_cell.angle_beta   90.00
_cell.angle_gamma   90.00
#
_symmetry.space_group_name_H-M   'P 1'
#
loop_
_entity.id
_entity.type
_entity.pdbx_description
1 polymer ?
#
loop_
_entity_poly.entity_id
_entity_poly.type
_entity_poly.pdbx_seq_one_letter_code
_entity_poly.pdbx_strand_id
1 'polypeptide(L)' 'MPRYTATTAYSAAIAVAVGDIVQNTGRYGVLVCAQATASDDDAVEILPNKGVRISTAGNIRVRSLGSRASQIKVVKGL' A
#
# COMPACT_ATOMS: atom_id res chain seq x y z
N MET A 1 6.75 8.87 10.21
CA MET A 1 5.88 8.41 9.11
C MET A 1 5.29 7.06 9.50
N PRO A 2 3.96 6.91 9.46
CA PRO A 2 3.30 5.68 9.90
C PRO A 2 3.71 4.50 9.01
N ARG A 3 3.96 3.36 9.65
CA ARG A 3 4.22 2.07 9.00
C ARG A 3 2.97 1.20 9.14
N TYR A 4 2.65 0.47 8.09
CA TYR A 4 1.53 -0.46 8.07
C TYR A 4 2.03 -1.84 7.67
N THR A 5 1.52 -2.85 8.37
CA THR A 5 1.82 -4.26 8.07
C THR A 5 0.86 -4.74 6.99
N ALA A 6 1.40 -5.20 5.87
CA ALA A 6 0.62 -5.86 4.81
C ALA A 6 0.71 -7.37 5.02
N THR A 7 -0.39 -8.02 5.38
CA THR A 7 -0.45 -9.49 5.54
C THR A 7 -0.99 -10.13 4.26
N THR A 8 -1.26 -11.44 4.27
CA THR A 8 -1.89 -12.12 3.12
C THR A 8 -3.33 -11.65 2.86
N ALA A 9 -3.97 -10.97 3.81
CA ALA A 9 -5.28 -10.34 3.63
C ALA A 9 -5.15 -8.83 3.48
N TYR A 10 -6.13 -8.20 2.83
CA TYR A 10 -6.19 -6.74 2.76
C TYR A 10 -6.34 -6.12 4.15
N SER A 11 -5.56 -5.07 4.39
CA SER A 11 -5.61 -4.27 5.61
C SER A 11 -6.93 -3.52 5.77
N ALA A 12 -7.13 -2.94 6.95
CA ALA A 12 -8.07 -1.84 7.11
C ALA A 12 -7.72 -0.68 6.15
N ALA A 13 -8.70 0.19 5.91
CA ALA A 13 -8.53 1.38 5.09
C ALA A 13 -7.46 2.32 5.69
N ILE A 14 -6.51 2.74 4.86
CA ILE A 14 -5.44 3.67 5.18
C ILE A 14 -5.70 4.98 4.43
N ALA A 15 -5.93 6.06 5.17
CA ALA A 15 -6.16 7.37 4.57
C ALA A 15 -4.87 7.95 3.96
N VAL A 16 -4.95 8.32 2.69
CA VAL A 16 -3.88 8.96 1.91
C VAL A 16 -4.36 10.26 1.30
N ALA A 17 -3.45 11.23 1.21
CA ALA A 17 -3.67 12.51 0.58
C ALA A 17 -2.94 12.58 -0.77
N VAL A 18 -3.35 13.53 -1.63
CA VAL A 18 -2.59 13.86 -2.84
C VAL A 18 -1.16 14.25 -2.44
N GLY A 19 -0.17 13.72 -3.15
CA GLY A 19 1.25 13.97 -2.88
C GLY A 19 1.89 12.99 -1.90
N ASP A 20 1.10 12.17 -1.19
CA ASP A 20 1.66 11.10 -0.36
C ASP A 20 2.40 10.08 -1.22
N ILE A 21 3.45 9.45 -0.66
CA ILE A 21 4.12 8.30 -1.28
C ILE A 21 3.90 7.07 -0.42
N VAL A 22 3.35 6.03 -1.04
CA VAL A 22 3.24 4.68 -0.46
C VAL A 22 4.49 3.92 -0.88
N GLN A 23 5.36 3.63 0.07
CA GLN A 23 6.63 2.95 -0.16
C GLN A 23 6.59 1.56 0.46
N ASN A 24 6.97 0.55 -0.32
CA ASN A 24 7.21 -0.79 0.20
C ASN A 24 8.62 -0.86 0.81
N THR A 25 8.69 -1.03 2.13
CA THR A 25 9.93 -1.18 2.88
C THR A 25 10.17 -2.62 3.34
N GLY A 26 9.30 -3.54 2.96
CA GLY A 26 9.42 -4.97 3.27
C GLY A 26 10.11 -5.75 2.16
N ARG A 27 10.19 -7.07 2.37
CA ARG A 27 10.93 -7.99 1.49
C ARG A 27 10.09 -8.56 0.34
N TYR A 28 8.77 -8.49 0.44
CA TYR A 28 7.83 -9.03 -0.54
C TYR A 28 7.06 -7.91 -1.22
N GLY A 29 6.62 -8.14 -2.45
CA GLY A 29 5.70 -7.26 -3.15
C GLY A 29 4.43 -7.01 -2.33
N VAL A 30 3.85 -5.82 -2.51
CA VAL A 30 2.62 -5.40 -1.85
C VAL A 30 1.65 -4.92 -2.89
N LEU A 31 0.43 -5.43 -2.85
CA LEU A 31 -0.69 -4.90 -3.62
C LEU A 31 -1.34 -3.76 -2.85
N VAL A 32 -1.60 -2.67 -3.56
CA VAL A 32 -2.31 -1.49 -3.04
C VAL A 32 -3.57 -1.29 -3.87
N CYS A 33 -4.73 -1.38 -3.23
CA CYS A 33 -6.02 -1.17 -3.87
C CYS A 33 -6.69 0.08 -3.29
N ALA A 34 -7.24 0.94 -4.15
CA ALA A 34 -7.95 2.16 -3.76
C ALA A 34 -9.48 1.99 -3.67
N GLN A 35 -10.02 0.81 -4.04
CA GLN A 35 -11.46 0.56 -4.04
C GLN A 35 -12.00 0.15 -2.66
N ALA A 36 -13.31 0.37 -2.46
CA ALA A 36 -14.03 -0.04 -1.25
C ALA A 36 -14.01 -1.57 -1.06
N THR A 37 -14.23 -2.31 -2.15
CA THR A 37 -14.08 -3.76 -2.23
C THR A 37 -12.72 -4.06 -2.85
N ALA A 38 -11.74 -4.40 -2.02
CA ALA A 38 -10.39 -4.65 -2.51
C ALA A 38 -10.32 -5.96 -3.30
N SER A 39 -9.83 -5.89 -4.53
CA SER A 39 -9.53 -7.02 -5.40
C SER A 39 -8.10 -6.92 -5.92
N ASP A 40 -7.48 -8.07 -6.17
CA ASP A 40 -6.14 -8.14 -6.76
C ASP A 40 -6.12 -7.58 -8.19
N ASP A 41 -7.22 -7.71 -8.92
CA ASP A 41 -7.33 -7.27 -10.33
C ASP A 41 -7.25 -5.75 -10.49
N ASP A 42 -7.70 -5.01 -9.46
CA ASP A 42 -7.72 -3.54 -9.43
C ASP A 42 -6.63 -2.97 -8.51
N ALA A 43 -5.62 -3.78 -8.18
CA ALA A 43 -4.54 -3.38 -7.31
C ALA A 43 -3.27 -3.03 -8.08
N VAL A 44 -2.53 -2.07 -7.53
CA VAL A 44 -1.19 -1.71 -8.01
C VAL A 44 -0.16 -2.47 -7.20
N GLU A 45 0.72 -3.20 -7.88
CA GLU A 45 1.86 -3.84 -7.24
C GLU A 45 2.98 -2.83 -6.95
N ILE A 46 3.48 -2.86 -5.72
CA ILE A 46 4.68 -2.14 -5.29
C ILE A 46 5.74 -3.15 -4.87
N LEU A 47 6.79 -3.26 -5.68
CA LEU A 47 7.94 -4.12 -5.40
C LEU A 47 8.77 -3.62 -4.20
N PRO A 48 9.60 -4.48 -3.58
CA PRO A 48 10.49 -4.09 -2.49
C PRO A 48 11.33 -2.87 -2.84
N ASN A 49 11.46 -1.93 -1.89
CA ASN A 49 12.18 -0.66 -2.03
C ASN A 49 11.66 0.28 -3.12
N LYS A 50 10.47 0.01 -3.70
CA LYS A 50 9.79 0.94 -4.61
C LYS A 50 8.69 1.69 -3.88
N GLY A 51 8.24 2.77 -4.48
CA GLY A 51 7.11 3.54 -3.98
C GLY A 51 6.30 4.15 -5.13
N VAL A 52 5.04 4.44 -4.81
CA VAL A 52 4.07 5.03 -5.73
C VAL A 52 3.54 6.32 -5.11
N ARG A 53 3.46 7.38 -5.91
CA ARG A 53 2.88 8.66 -5.49
C ARG A 53 1.37 8.64 -5.68
N ILE A 54 0.66 9.14 -4.69
CA ILE A 54 -0.79 9.28 -4.71
C ILE A 54 -1.16 10.56 -5.46
N SER A 55 -1.89 10.40 -6.56
CA SER A 55 -2.42 11.52 -7.37
C SER A 55 -3.82 11.97 -6.93
N THR A 56 -4.55 11.14 -6.19
CA THR A 56 -5.92 11.42 -5.74
C THR A 56 -6.08 11.01 -4.28
N ALA A 57 -6.57 11.91 -3.43
CA ALA A 57 -6.82 11.61 -2.02
C ALA A 57 -7.91 10.55 -1.87
N GLY A 58 -7.79 9.70 -0.86
CA GLY A 58 -8.73 8.62 -0.62
C GLY A 58 -8.26 7.63 0.44
N ASN A 59 -8.83 6.43 0.39
CA ASN A 59 -8.44 5.34 1.26
C ASN A 59 -7.87 4.21 0.42
N ILE A 60 -6.71 3.69 0.84
CA ILE A 60 -6.11 2.51 0.24
C ILE A 60 -6.15 1.34 1.20
N ARG A 61 -6.14 0.13 0.67
CA ARG A 61 -5.95 -1.12 1.41
C ARG A 61 -4.75 -1.83 0.85
N VAL A 62 -3.99 -2.50 1.70
CA VAL A 62 -2.77 -3.19 1.28
C VAL A 62 -2.75 -4.64 1.70
N ARG A 63 -2.18 -5.49 0.85
CA ARG A 63 -1.85 -6.88 1.18
C ARG A 63 -0.51 -7.28 0.59
N SER A 64 0.18 -8.22 1.20
CA SER A 64 1.40 -8.80 0.66
C SER A 64 1.08 -9.84 -0.41
N LEU A 65 1.89 -9.86 -1.47
CA LEU A 65 1.92 -10.92 -2.47
C LEU A 65 2.64 -12.19 -1.97
N GLY A 66 3.46 -12.07 -0.92
CA GLY A 66 4.15 -13.21 -0.33
C GLY A 66 3.27 -14.02 0.62
N SER A 67 3.75 -15.21 1.00
CA SER A 67 3.14 -16.01 2.07
C SER A 67 3.37 -15.44 3.47
N ARG A 68 4.07 -14.31 3.58
CA ARG A 68 4.45 -13.65 4.84
C ARG A 68 4.11 -12.18 4.78
N ALA A 69 4.03 -11.56 5.95
CA ALA A 69 3.81 -10.13 6.04
C ALA A 69 4.95 -9.33 5.40
N SER A 70 4.57 -8.23 4.75
CA SER A 70 5.47 -7.17 4.29
C SER A 70 5.17 -5.87 5.03
N GLN A 71 5.96 -4.83 4.80
CA GLN A 71 5.79 -3.53 5.42
C GLN A 71 5.69 -2.44 4.37
N ILE A 72 4.72 -1.56 4.56
CA ILE A 72 4.65 -0.30 3.83
C ILE A 72 4.80 0.89 4.77
N LYS A 73 5.25 1.99 4.21
CA LYS A 73 5.38 3.29 4.87
C LYS A 73 4.66 4.32 4.02
N VAL A 74 3.84 5.15 4.65
CA VAL A 74 3.25 6.31 3.97
C VAL A 74 4.06 7.55 4.33
N VAL A 75 4.72 8.11 3.33
CA VAL A 75 5.48 9.36 3.37
C VAL A 75 4.49 10.49 3.05
N LYS A 76 4.20 11.34 4.04
CA LYS A 76 3.27 12.45 3.87
C LYS A 76 3.98 13.62 3.18
N GLY A 77 3.39 14.15 2.10
CA GLY A 77 3.75 15.45 1.49
C GLY A 77 5.12 15.56 0.83
N LEU A 78 5.22 15.20 -0.46
CA LEU A 78 6.14 15.85 -1.40
C LEU A 78 5.38 16.79 -2.32
#